data_AF-A0A0A7EGD1-F1
#
_entry.id   AF-A0A0A7EGD1-F1
#
_cell.length_a   1.000
_cell.length_b   1.000
_cell.length_c   1.000
_cell.angle_alpha   90.00
_cell.angle_beta   90.00
_cell.angle_gamma   90.00
#
_symmetry.space_group_name_H-M   'P 1'
#
loop_
_entity.id
_entity.type
_entity.pdbx_description
1 polymer ?
#
loop_
_entity_poly.entity_id
_entity_poly.type
_entity_poly.pdbx_seq_one_letter_code
_entity_poly.pdbx_strand_id
1 'polypeptide(L)'
;MVKKLKMNNRQLWKKTSNECQLVDFSNKKGSTLVNAPNIPVMFWPDGSVCWPITIWLMDRAKTYIARANSKGRRNSNGGSSNTHASLISHFVRFVHNYHNKDFTSLYDDDLKRWAKNLKDEVDTRNPYSKRRKNTQIGTIMRSALTFLFWYQRHMLYHDKLIGEDIGNQITISHNTIKTKSKTGKTSRQKYIHHRHIPNNNTPKKIFAIGNENITKLYEALRETTVNIQVRKRNECILKLLEATGGRRVEVAELTVDDIELALTTERLMLRTAKSNNNEREVPVAKQWIEPIARYINTFRKKKVNELIKNGKISADPRSLFINLNNGSKLYETYISKLVSDLRRAANINEKTCAHMFRHRFITIQVATRLKDFRKGDLPIDVSNSILTKVASLSGHSNPESLRPYIDLAFAELDAWDTADKVLEMRSKLEGAYREIQIIKGELEIDKLSKQQLFYKIDSLLAELLSATV
;
A
#
# COMPACT_ATOMS: atom_id res chain seq x y z
N MET A 1 -10.72 -35.99 18.06
CA MET A 1 -11.95 -35.20 18.27
C MET A 1 -11.68 -33.72 18.07
N VAL A 2 -12.06 -33.14 16.93
CA VAL A 2 -11.92 -31.69 16.69
C VAL A 2 -13.09 -30.99 17.37
N LYS A 3 -12.85 -30.25 18.47
CA LYS A 3 -13.84 -29.37 19.09
C LYS A 3 -14.47 -28.48 18.00
N LYS A 4 -15.80 -28.53 17.84
CA LYS A 4 -16.55 -27.60 16.96
C LYS A 4 -16.28 -26.18 17.45
N LEU A 5 -15.38 -25.48 16.76
CA LEU A 5 -15.12 -24.07 17.02
C LEU A 5 -16.31 -23.30 16.44
N LYS A 6 -17.11 -22.65 17.30
CA LYS A 6 -18.11 -21.66 16.86
C LYS A 6 -17.35 -20.52 16.16
N MET A 7 -17.35 -20.53 14.83
CA MET A 7 -16.64 -19.52 14.03
C MET A 7 -17.51 -18.27 13.92
N ASN A 8 -16.92 -17.09 14.09
CA ASN A 8 -17.58 -15.83 13.79
C ASN A 8 -17.85 -15.80 12.27
N ASN A 9 -19.10 -15.63 11.85
CA ASN A 9 -19.51 -15.65 10.44
C ASN A 9 -18.77 -14.59 9.57
N ARG A 10 -18.08 -13.62 10.21
CA ARG A 10 -17.21 -12.64 9.56
C ARG A 10 -15.91 -13.22 8.99
N GLN A 11 -15.27 -14.19 9.62
CA GLN A 11 -14.00 -14.76 9.17
C GLN A 11 -14.02 -16.29 9.27
N LEU A 12 -13.93 -16.94 8.10
CA LEU A 12 -14.02 -18.40 7.98
C LEU A 12 -12.66 -19.12 8.04
N TRP A 13 -11.57 -18.41 8.33
CA TRP A 13 -10.25 -19.02 8.37
C TRP A 13 -9.43 -18.52 9.57
N LYS A 14 -8.57 -19.39 10.10
CA LYS A 14 -7.63 -19.09 11.16
C LYS A 14 -6.23 -19.51 10.74
N LYS A 15 -5.21 -18.81 11.24
CA LYS A 15 -3.83 -19.19 11.01
C LYS A 15 -3.44 -20.31 11.96
N THR A 16 -2.65 -21.24 11.45
CA THR A 16 -1.92 -22.20 12.26
C THR A 16 -0.88 -21.52 13.16
N SER A 17 -0.63 -22.12 14.33
CA SER A 17 0.47 -21.72 15.21
C SER A 17 1.83 -22.01 14.57
N ASN A 18 2.90 -21.43 15.12
CA ASN A 18 4.26 -21.65 14.63
C ASN A 18 4.72 -23.12 14.74
N GLU A 19 4.11 -23.88 15.65
CA GLU A 19 4.40 -25.29 15.94
C GLU A 19 3.51 -26.27 15.16
N CYS A 20 2.57 -25.76 14.35
CA CYS A 20 1.62 -26.62 13.65
C CYS A 20 2.29 -27.38 12.50
N GLN A 21 2.16 -28.70 12.55
CA GLN A 21 2.53 -29.61 11.47
C GLN A 21 1.26 -30.07 10.75
N LEU A 22 1.26 -29.97 9.43
CA LEU A 22 0.15 -30.45 8.61
C LEU A 22 0.63 -31.58 7.70
N VAL A 23 -0.27 -32.52 7.47
CA VAL A 23 -0.03 -33.68 6.62
C VAL A 23 0.04 -33.24 5.17
N ASP A 24 1.15 -33.56 4.51
CA ASP A 24 1.40 -33.30 3.11
C ASP A 24 0.94 -34.48 2.25
N PHE A 25 -0.16 -34.28 1.51
CA PHE A 25 -0.69 -35.25 0.56
C PHE A 25 -0.12 -35.10 -0.86
N SER A 26 0.80 -34.16 -1.10
CA SER A 26 1.36 -33.90 -2.44
C SER A 26 2.43 -34.92 -2.84
N ASN A 27 2.96 -35.70 -1.90
CA ASN A 27 4.02 -36.67 -2.16
C ASN A 27 3.41 -38.06 -2.42
N LYS A 28 3.56 -38.58 -3.64
CA LYS A 28 3.04 -39.90 -4.05
C LYS A 28 3.62 -41.10 -3.29
N LYS A 29 4.68 -40.89 -2.48
CA LYS A 29 5.40 -41.93 -1.73
C LYS A 29 5.06 -42.00 -0.24
N GLY A 30 4.08 -41.23 0.24
CA GLY A 30 3.64 -41.26 1.63
C GLY A 30 3.44 -39.87 2.22
N SER A 31 2.57 -39.78 3.23
CA SER A 31 2.23 -38.54 3.91
C SER A 31 3.38 -38.05 4.79
N THR A 32 3.99 -36.91 4.46
CA THR A 32 5.02 -36.28 5.30
C THR A 32 4.41 -35.15 6.14
N LEU A 33 4.85 -35.00 7.40
CA LEU A 33 4.46 -33.86 8.23
C LEU A 33 5.34 -32.66 7.86
N VAL A 34 4.73 -31.58 7.40
CA VAL A 34 5.43 -30.35 7.03
C VAL A 34 5.10 -29.26 8.03
N ASN A 35 6.14 -28.61 8.58
CA ASN A 35 5.99 -27.41 9.40
C ASN A 35 5.26 -26.32 8.58
N ALA A 36 4.09 -25.91 9.07
CA ALA A 36 3.17 -25.03 8.37
C ALA A 36 2.85 -23.78 9.21
N PRO A 37 3.84 -22.97 9.62
CA PRO A 37 3.57 -21.78 10.42
C PRO A 37 2.79 -20.75 9.61
N ASN A 38 1.74 -20.16 10.20
CA ASN A 38 0.94 -19.09 9.60
C ASN A 38 0.19 -19.43 8.30
N ILE A 39 -0.11 -20.71 8.05
CA ILE A 39 -0.95 -21.13 6.92
C ILE A 39 -2.43 -21.02 7.31
N PRO A 40 -3.30 -20.49 6.43
CA PRO A 40 -4.73 -20.39 6.70
C PRO A 40 -5.42 -21.76 6.62
N VAL A 41 -6.08 -22.16 7.71
CA VAL A 41 -7.04 -23.28 7.76
C VAL A 41 -8.43 -22.72 7.50
N MET A 42 -9.14 -23.30 6.52
CA MET A 42 -10.48 -22.88 6.13
C MET A 42 -11.54 -23.71 6.86
N PHE A 43 -12.59 -23.05 7.32
CA PHE A 43 -13.75 -23.65 7.96
C PHE A 43 -15.02 -23.31 7.20
N TRP A 44 -15.98 -24.23 7.26
CA TRP A 44 -17.35 -24.00 6.89
C TRP A 44 -18.05 -23.09 7.92
N PRO A 45 -19.15 -22.41 7.54
CA PRO A 45 -19.96 -21.61 8.47
C PRO A 45 -20.44 -22.35 9.72
N ASP A 46 -20.63 -23.67 9.65
CA ASP A 46 -21.00 -24.51 10.79
C ASP A 46 -19.84 -24.88 11.74
N GLY A 47 -18.63 -24.40 11.44
CA GLY A 47 -17.41 -24.64 12.22
C GLY A 47 -16.65 -25.92 11.87
N SER A 48 -17.13 -26.73 10.92
CA SER A 48 -16.39 -27.88 10.40
C SER A 48 -15.25 -27.45 9.48
N VAL A 49 -14.17 -28.23 9.39
CA VAL A 49 -13.02 -27.89 8.53
C VAL A 49 -13.35 -28.15 7.06
N CYS A 50 -13.04 -27.19 6.20
CA CYS A 50 -13.11 -27.37 4.75
C CYS A 50 -11.76 -27.91 4.24
N TRP A 51 -11.62 -29.24 4.22
CA TRP A 51 -10.38 -29.91 3.83
C TRP A 51 -9.93 -29.60 2.39
N PRO A 52 -10.80 -29.66 1.36
CA PRO A 52 -10.37 -29.39 -0.01
C PRO A 52 -9.70 -28.02 -0.18
N ILE A 53 -10.30 -26.98 0.40
CA ILE A 53 -9.77 -25.62 0.32
C ILE A 53 -8.53 -25.45 1.22
N THR A 54 -8.50 -26.09 2.39
CA THR A 54 -7.33 -26.05 3.27
C THR A 54 -6.10 -26.65 2.57
N ILE A 55 -6.25 -27.81 1.92
CA ILE A 55 -5.17 -28.46 1.17
C ILE A 55 -4.75 -27.60 -0.02
N TRP A 56 -5.70 -27.00 -0.75
CA TRP A 56 -5.38 -26.04 -1.82
C TRP A 56 -4.59 -24.83 -1.31
N LEU A 57 -5.00 -24.22 -0.20
CA LEU A 57 -4.31 -23.07 0.39
C LEU A 57 -2.89 -23.44 0.84
N MET A 58 -2.67 -24.66 1.34
CA MET A 58 -1.35 -25.20 1.67
C MET A 58 -0.48 -25.36 0.43
N ASP A 59 -1.00 -25.98 -0.64
CA ASP A 59 -0.27 -26.16 -1.91
C ASP A 59 0.16 -24.81 -2.49
N ARG A 60 -0.74 -23.82 -2.47
CA ARG A 60 -0.41 -22.44 -2.83
C ARG A 60 0.66 -21.84 -1.93
N ALA A 61 0.56 -22.01 -0.60
CA ALA A 61 1.52 -21.48 0.35
C ALA A 61 2.92 -22.03 0.11
N LYS A 62 3.08 -23.34 -0.13
CA LYS A 62 4.37 -23.95 -0.49
C LYS A 62 4.97 -23.34 -1.74
N THR A 63 4.15 -23.19 -2.79
CA THR A 63 4.59 -22.56 -4.04
C THR A 63 5.08 -21.11 -3.80
N TYR A 64 4.44 -20.38 -2.89
CA TYR A 64 4.87 -19.02 -2.53
C TYR A 64 6.15 -19.00 -1.70
N ILE A 65 6.29 -19.91 -0.73
CA ILE A 65 7.50 -20.04 0.11
C ILE A 65 8.69 -20.44 -0.76
N ALA A 66 8.55 -21.43 -1.64
CA ALA A 66 9.59 -21.84 -2.57
C ALA A 66 10.05 -20.67 -3.47
N ARG A 67 9.11 -19.89 -4.01
CA ARG A 67 9.42 -18.68 -4.81
C ARG A 67 10.00 -17.52 -4.01
N ALA A 68 9.72 -17.44 -2.70
CA ALA A 68 10.29 -16.42 -1.83
C ALA A 68 11.75 -16.74 -1.50
N ASN A 69 12.03 -18.02 -1.17
CA ASN A 69 13.36 -18.53 -0.90
C ASN A 69 14.27 -18.38 -2.13
N SER A 70 13.78 -18.71 -3.33
CA SER A 70 14.53 -18.56 -4.58
C SER A 70 14.84 -17.10 -4.97
N LYS A 71 14.26 -16.13 -4.26
CA LYS A 71 14.44 -14.68 -4.52
C LYS A 71 15.04 -13.93 -3.32
N GLY A 72 15.58 -14.63 -2.33
CA GLY A 72 16.20 -14.02 -1.14
C GLY A 72 15.23 -13.20 -0.27
N ARG A 73 13.91 -13.42 -0.37
CA ARG A 73 12.92 -12.66 0.40
C ARG A 73 12.87 -13.15 1.83
N ARG A 74 13.49 -12.39 2.75
CA ARG A 74 13.33 -12.58 4.20
C ARG A 74 11.90 -12.16 4.59
N ASN A 75 11.13 -13.09 5.15
CA ASN A 75 9.77 -12.93 5.69
C ASN A 75 8.62 -12.75 4.67
N SER A 76 8.16 -13.86 4.08
CA SER A 76 6.80 -13.94 3.57
C SER A 76 5.88 -14.54 4.64
N ASN A 77 5.26 -13.70 5.48
CA ASN A 77 4.28 -14.09 6.52
C ASN A 77 2.95 -14.65 5.93
N GLY A 78 3.03 -15.54 4.95
CA GLY A 78 1.88 -16.15 4.26
C GLY A 78 0.99 -15.14 3.53
N GLY A 79 1.44 -13.91 3.28
CA GLY A 79 0.59 -12.77 2.87
C GLY A 79 -0.30 -13.04 1.65
N SER A 80 0.21 -13.72 0.62
CA SER A 80 -0.59 -14.10 -0.56
C SER A 80 -1.61 -15.20 -0.25
N SER A 81 -1.27 -16.19 0.59
CA SER A 81 -2.19 -17.26 0.99
C SER A 81 -3.36 -16.72 1.83
N ASN A 82 -3.09 -15.81 2.77
CA ASN A 82 -4.12 -15.15 3.59
C ASN A 82 -5.10 -14.33 2.73
N THR A 83 -4.58 -13.72 1.66
CA THR A 83 -5.40 -12.99 0.68
C THR A 83 -6.34 -13.96 -0.05
N HIS A 84 -5.82 -15.09 -0.55
CA HIS A 84 -6.64 -16.14 -1.16
C HIS A 84 -7.67 -16.72 -0.18
N ALA A 85 -7.29 -16.99 1.06
CA ALA A 85 -8.20 -17.47 2.11
C ALA A 85 -9.36 -16.49 2.34
N SER A 86 -9.06 -15.19 2.36
CA SER A 86 -10.09 -14.15 2.51
C SER A 86 -11.02 -14.07 1.29
N LEU A 87 -10.49 -14.21 0.08
CA LEU A 87 -11.27 -14.19 -1.16
C LEU A 87 -12.17 -15.43 -1.29
N ILE A 88 -11.59 -16.63 -1.11
CA ILE A 88 -12.30 -17.89 -1.27
C ILE A 88 -13.38 -18.08 -0.18
N SER A 89 -13.24 -17.41 0.99
CA SER A 89 -14.28 -17.43 2.03
C SER A 89 -15.66 -16.99 1.53
N HIS A 90 -15.75 -16.15 0.49
CA HIS A 90 -17.03 -15.79 -0.12
C HIS A 90 -17.67 -16.96 -0.89
N PHE A 91 -16.84 -17.75 -1.56
CA PHE A 91 -17.26 -18.95 -2.28
C PHE A 91 -17.67 -20.05 -1.31
N VAL A 92 -16.91 -20.25 -0.22
CA VAL A 92 -17.24 -21.21 0.85
C VAL A 92 -18.64 -20.95 1.43
N ARG A 93 -19.00 -19.69 1.69
CA ARG A 93 -20.34 -19.34 2.16
C ARG A 93 -21.41 -19.67 1.14
N PHE A 94 -21.14 -19.41 -0.14
CA PHE A 94 -22.08 -19.72 -1.21
C PHE A 94 -22.32 -21.24 -1.32
N VAL A 95 -21.25 -22.03 -1.41
CA VAL A 95 -21.34 -23.49 -1.51
C VAL A 95 -22.00 -24.12 -0.27
N HIS A 96 -21.69 -23.61 0.92
CA HIS A 96 -22.35 -24.07 2.15
C HIS A 96 -23.86 -23.84 2.13
N ASN A 97 -24.29 -22.65 1.71
CA ASN A 97 -25.69 -22.25 1.79
C ASN A 97 -26.56 -22.82 0.67
N TYR A 98 -25.99 -23.08 -0.51
CA TYR A 98 -26.76 -23.49 -1.69
C TYR A 98 -26.46 -24.92 -2.17
N HIS A 99 -25.30 -25.50 -1.82
CA HIS A 99 -24.87 -26.81 -2.32
C HIS A 99 -24.48 -27.79 -1.20
N ASN A 100 -24.84 -27.48 0.07
CA ASN A 100 -24.57 -28.36 1.22
C ASN A 100 -23.11 -28.88 1.29
N LYS A 101 -22.14 -28.00 1.03
CA LYS A 101 -20.68 -28.29 1.04
C LYS A 101 -20.17 -29.17 -0.10
N ASP A 102 -20.99 -29.45 -1.12
CA ASP A 102 -20.56 -30.16 -2.31
C ASP A 102 -20.00 -29.20 -3.38
N PHE A 103 -18.80 -29.52 -3.90
CA PHE A 103 -18.15 -28.80 -4.99
C PHE A 103 -18.38 -29.43 -6.36
N THR A 104 -18.94 -30.65 -6.43
CA THR A 104 -19.11 -31.41 -7.67
C THR A 104 -20.41 -31.10 -8.40
N SER A 105 -21.43 -30.63 -7.68
CA SER A 105 -22.73 -30.23 -8.23
C SER A 105 -22.81 -28.73 -8.54
N LEU A 106 -21.78 -28.17 -9.18
CA LEU A 106 -21.71 -26.75 -9.52
C LEU A 106 -21.77 -26.54 -11.03
N TYR A 107 -22.63 -25.62 -11.48
CA TYR A 107 -22.84 -25.28 -12.88
C TYR A 107 -22.68 -23.79 -13.17
N ASP A 108 -22.62 -23.42 -14.45
CA ASP A 108 -22.55 -22.01 -14.88
C ASP A 108 -23.68 -21.13 -14.30
N ASP A 109 -24.87 -21.68 -14.11
CA ASP A 109 -26.02 -20.98 -13.51
C ASP A 109 -25.84 -20.68 -12.02
N ASP A 110 -25.10 -21.52 -11.29
CA ASP A 110 -24.75 -21.26 -9.90
C ASP A 110 -23.75 -20.11 -9.81
N LEU A 111 -22.78 -20.05 -10.73
CA LEU A 111 -21.85 -18.92 -10.84
C LEU A 111 -22.57 -17.63 -11.23
N LYS A 112 -23.61 -17.71 -12.07
CA LYS A 112 -24.49 -16.57 -12.40
C LYS A 112 -25.23 -16.07 -11.16
N ARG A 113 -25.84 -16.98 -10.39
CA ARG A 113 -26.53 -16.67 -9.14
C ARG A 113 -25.57 -16.04 -8.12
N TRP A 114 -24.40 -16.64 -7.96
CA TRP A 114 -23.39 -16.14 -7.04
C TRP A 114 -22.88 -14.75 -7.43
N ALA A 115 -22.61 -14.52 -8.72
CA ALA A 115 -22.22 -13.20 -9.23
C ALA A 115 -23.29 -12.14 -8.95
N LYS A 116 -24.58 -12.50 -9.10
CA LYS A 116 -25.71 -11.62 -8.76
C LYS A 116 -25.74 -11.32 -7.26
N ASN A 117 -25.66 -12.34 -6.40
CA ASN A 117 -25.61 -12.16 -4.95
C ASN A 117 -24.47 -11.22 -4.52
N LEU A 118 -23.27 -11.38 -5.08
CA LEU A 118 -22.13 -10.52 -4.78
C LEU A 118 -22.32 -9.06 -5.23
N LYS A 119 -23.09 -8.82 -6.30
CA LYS A 119 -23.43 -7.47 -6.81
C LYS A 119 -24.56 -6.82 -6.02
N ASP A 120 -25.47 -7.61 -5.48
CA ASP A 120 -26.65 -7.11 -4.78
C ASP A 120 -26.37 -6.80 -3.29
N GLU A 121 -25.28 -7.35 -2.74
CA GLU A 121 -24.82 -7.00 -1.39
C GLU A 121 -24.56 -5.48 -1.20
N VAL A 122 -25.25 -4.89 -0.23
CA VAL A 122 -25.10 -3.51 0.22
C VAL A 122 -24.12 -3.38 1.39
N ASP A 123 -23.51 -2.20 1.56
CA ASP A 123 -22.63 -1.95 2.70
C ASP A 123 -23.44 -1.85 4.00
N THR A 124 -23.00 -2.59 5.01
CA THR A 124 -23.56 -2.57 6.37
C THR A 124 -23.53 -1.18 7.03
N ARG A 125 -22.64 -0.29 6.61
CA ARG A 125 -22.52 1.07 7.15
C ARG A 125 -23.22 2.13 6.32
N ASN A 126 -23.48 1.84 5.05
CA ASN A 126 -24.16 2.76 4.14
C ASN A 126 -25.04 1.94 3.16
N PRO A 127 -26.33 1.77 3.48
CA PRO A 127 -27.28 0.99 2.68
C PRO A 127 -27.44 1.47 1.23
N TYR A 128 -27.13 2.74 0.94
CA TYR A 128 -27.21 3.32 -0.42
C TYR A 128 -26.01 2.96 -1.31
N SER A 129 -24.98 2.34 -0.73
CA SER A 129 -23.75 2.01 -1.44
C SER A 129 -23.57 0.49 -1.58
N LYS A 130 -23.10 0.07 -2.76
CA LYS A 130 -22.76 -1.33 -3.01
C LYS A 130 -21.55 -1.75 -2.17
N ARG A 131 -21.62 -2.94 -1.57
CA ARG A 131 -20.57 -3.45 -0.69
C ARG A 131 -19.24 -3.69 -1.42
N ARG A 132 -19.28 -4.05 -2.69
CA ARG A 132 -18.11 -4.43 -3.49
C ARG A 132 -18.13 -3.81 -4.87
N LYS A 133 -16.93 -3.51 -5.38
CA LYS A 133 -16.73 -3.08 -6.76
C LYS A 133 -16.63 -4.28 -7.71
N ASN A 134 -16.96 -4.10 -8.99
CA ASN A 134 -16.84 -5.15 -10.01
C ASN A 134 -15.46 -5.79 -10.06
N THR A 135 -14.39 -5.00 -9.89
CA THR A 135 -13.01 -5.53 -9.81
C THR A 135 -12.85 -6.56 -8.70
N GLN A 136 -13.40 -6.27 -7.51
CA GLN A 136 -13.30 -7.14 -6.34
C GLN A 136 -14.13 -8.42 -6.54
N ILE A 137 -15.34 -8.29 -7.10
CA ILE A 137 -16.20 -9.44 -7.45
C ILE A 137 -15.45 -10.36 -8.42
N GLY A 138 -14.86 -9.80 -9.48
CA GLY A 138 -14.07 -10.57 -10.42
C GLY A 138 -12.82 -11.22 -9.80
N THR A 139 -12.17 -10.59 -8.82
CA THR A 139 -11.06 -11.23 -8.08
C THR A 139 -11.53 -12.40 -7.21
N ILE A 140 -12.68 -12.25 -6.54
CA ILE A 140 -13.30 -13.31 -5.74
C ILE A 140 -13.66 -14.51 -6.62
N MET A 141 -14.38 -14.27 -7.73
CA MET A 141 -14.80 -15.33 -8.64
C MET A 141 -13.61 -16.06 -9.27
N ARG A 142 -12.59 -15.34 -9.72
CA ARG A 142 -11.37 -15.98 -10.27
C ARG A 142 -10.64 -16.83 -9.23
N SER A 143 -10.64 -16.42 -7.96
CA SER A 143 -10.06 -17.22 -6.87
C SER A 143 -10.79 -18.56 -6.72
N ALA A 144 -12.14 -18.53 -6.80
CA ALA A 144 -12.96 -19.74 -6.79
C ALA A 144 -12.73 -20.64 -8.02
N LEU A 145 -12.71 -20.08 -9.24
CA LEU A 145 -12.45 -20.84 -10.46
C LEU A 145 -11.05 -21.48 -10.44
N THR A 146 -10.05 -20.76 -9.91
CA THR A 146 -8.70 -21.32 -9.75
C THR A 146 -8.67 -22.47 -8.74
N PHE A 147 -9.48 -22.39 -7.68
CA PHE A 147 -9.67 -23.50 -6.75
C PHE A 147 -10.38 -24.68 -7.42
N LEU A 148 -11.48 -24.46 -8.14
CA LEU A 148 -12.22 -25.53 -8.81
C LEU A 148 -11.38 -26.25 -9.86
N PHE A 149 -10.59 -25.51 -10.63
CA PHE A 149 -9.66 -26.11 -11.60
C PHE A 149 -8.59 -26.97 -10.92
N TRP A 150 -8.07 -26.52 -9.77
CA TRP A 150 -7.16 -27.32 -8.96
C TRP A 150 -7.87 -28.53 -8.34
N TYR A 151 -9.10 -28.35 -7.84
CA TYR A 151 -9.91 -29.39 -7.21
C TYR A 151 -10.19 -30.53 -8.19
N GLN A 152 -10.58 -30.20 -9.43
CA GLN A 152 -10.73 -31.18 -10.50
C GLN A 152 -9.44 -31.97 -10.71
N ARG A 153 -8.31 -31.28 -10.93
CA ARG A 153 -7.02 -31.91 -11.23
C ARG A 153 -6.47 -32.80 -10.11
N HIS A 154 -6.75 -32.49 -8.85
CA HIS A 154 -6.09 -33.10 -7.70
C HIS A 154 -6.99 -33.99 -6.84
N MET A 155 -8.31 -33.82 -6.90
CA MET A 155 -9.25 -34.50 -6.00
C MET A 155 -10.41 -35.19 -6.72
N LEU A 156 -10.62 -34.94 -8.01
CA LEU A 156 -11.65 -35.64 -8.80
C LEU A 156 -11.01 -36.71 -9.69
N TYR A 157 -11.73 -37.82 -9.82
CA TYR A 157 -11.37 -38.89 -10.75
C TYR A 157 -11.89 -38.63 -12.17
N HIS A 158 -12.75 -37.63 -12.36
CA HIS A 158 -13.38 -37.27 -13.63
C HIS A 158 -13.24 -35.78 -13.94
N ASP A 159 -12.81 -35.46 -15.16
CA ASP A 159 -12.37 -34.12 -15.59
C ASP A 159 -13.45 -33.29 -16.29
N LYS A 160 -14.70 -33.28 -15.79
CA LYS A 160 -15.81 -32.55 -16.43
C LYS A 160 -16.46 -31.45 -15.58
N LEU A 161 -15.87 -31.10 -14.43
CA LEU A 161 -16.39 -30.04 -13.57
C LEU A 161 -16.13 -28.64 -14.18
N ILE A 162 -14.91 -28.38 -14.65
CA ILE A 162 -14.48 -27.07 -15.15
C ILE A 162 -13.47 -27.23 -16.29
N GLY A 163 -13.72 -26.56 -17.42
CA GLY A 163 -12.84 -26.61 -18.59
C GLY A 163 -13.26 -25.65 -19.69
N GLU A 164 -12.55 -25.69 -20.82
CA GLU A 164 -12.86 -24.84 -21.99
C GLU A 164 -13.91 -25.47 -22.91
N ASP A 165 -14.08 -26.79 -22.85
CA ASP A 165 -15.04 -27.52 -23.69
C ASP A 165 -16.48 -27.33 -23.20
N ILE A 166 -17.42 -27.30 -24.16
CA ILE A 166 -18.87 -27.16 -23.92
C ILE A 166 -19.43 -28.30 -23.05
N GLY A 167 -18.75 -29.45 -22.99
CA GLY A 167 -19.13 -30.61 -22.18
C GLY A 167 -18.79 -30.51 -20.70
N ASN A 168 -18.18 -29.41 -20.24
CA ASN A 168 -17.89 -29.17 -18.83
C ASN A 168 -19.09 -28.53 -18.12
N GLN A 169 -19.31 -28.85 -16.84
CA GLN A 169 -20.37 -28.24 -16.03
C GLN A 169 -20.17 -26.71 -15.88
N ILE A 170 -18.91 -26.28 -15.83
CA ILE A 170 -18.49 -24.88 -15.80
C ILE A 170 -17.58 -24.59 -17.00
N THR A 171 -18.02 -23.68 -17.87
CA THR A 171 -17.26 -23.32 -19.08
C THR A 171 -16.42 -22.07 -18.84
N ILE A 172 -15.10 -22.18 -18.98
CA ILE A 172 -14.14 -21.09 -18.79
C ILE A 172 -13.35 -20.78 -20.06
N SER A 173 -12.72 -19.61 -20.10
CA SER A 173 -11.74 -19.25 -21.13
C SER A 173 -10.45 -18.73 -20.51
N HIS A 174 -9.29 -19.07 -21.09
CA HIS A 174 -8.01 -18.52 -20.67
C HIS A 174 -7.65 -17.24 -21.45
N ASN A 175 -7.88 -16.09 -20.83
CA ASN A 175 -7.49 -14.81 -21.40
C ASN A 175 -6.03 -14.49 -21.05
N THR A 176 -5.35 -13.71 -21.90
CA THR A 176 -3.95 -13.30 -21.67
C THR A 176 -3.84 -11.79 -21.55
N ILE A 177 -3.25 -11.31 -20.45
CA ILE A 177 -2.80 -9.92 -20.32
C ILE A 177 -1.35 -9.84 -20.73
N LYS A 178 -1.06 -8.97 -21.69
CA LYS A 178 0.31 -8.62 -22.07
C LYS A 178 0.74 -7.41 -21.23
N THR A 179 1.86 -7.52 -20.53
CA THR A 179 2.45 -6.40 -19.80
C THR A 179 3.90 -6.23 -20.25
N LYS A 180 4.24 -5.05 -20.77
CA LYS A 180 5.62 -4.72 -21.11
C LYS A 180 6.34 -4.23 -19.86
N SER A 181 7.53 -4.75 -19.60
CA SER A 181 8.43 -4.26 -18.55
C SER A 181 9.30 -3.10 -19.07
N LYS A 182 9.95 -2.37 -18.16
CA LYS A 182 10.96 -1.34 -18.49
C LYS A 182 12.07 -1.82 -19.41
N THR A 183 12.38 -3.12 -19.40
CA THR A 183 13.46 -3.73 -20.22
C THR A 183 12.98 -4.18 -21.61
N GLY A 184 11.79 -3.77 -22.04
CA GLY A 184 11.18 -4.23 -23.30
C GLY A 184 10.62 -5.67 -23.25
N LYS A 185 11.02 -6.48 -22.25
CA LYS A 185 10.49 -7.84 -22.06
C LYS A 185 8.98 -7.82 -21.85
N THR A 186 8.28 -8.59 -22.69
CA THR A 186 6.82 -8.77 -22.61
C THR A 186 6.50 -9.96 -21.71
N SER A 187 5.87 -9.69 -20.57
CA SER A 187 5.28 -10.72 -19.72
C SER A 187 3.87 -11.03 -20.20
N ARG A 188 3.58 -12.31 -20.44
CA ARG A 188 2.23 -12.80 -20.74
C ARG A 188 1.67 -13.48 -19.50
N GLN A 189 0.65 -12.88 -18.90
CA GLN A 189 -0.04 -13.48 -17.76
C GLN A 189 -1.39 -14.03 -18.23
N LYS A 190 -1.51 -15.36 -18.26
CA LYS A 190 -2.79 -16.04 -18.47
C LYS A 190 -3.65 -15.93 -17.21
N TYR A 191 -4.94 -15.73 -17.38
CA TYR A 191 -5.92 -15.72 -16.29
C TYR A 191 -7.23 -16.36 -16.73
N ILE A 192 -7.92 -17.01 -15.79
CA ILE A 192 -9.21 -17.64 -16.03
C ILE A 192 -10.29 -16.55 -16.14
N HIS A 193 -11.07 -16.61 -17.20
CA HIS A 193 -12.25 -15.79 -17.45
C HIS A 193 -13.49 -16.69 -17.48
N HIS A 194 -14.61 -16.14 -17.04
CA HIS A 194 -15.92 -16.79 -17.08
C HIS A 194 -16.96 -15.72 -17.44
N ARG A 195 -17.95 -16.07 -18.28
CA ARG A 195 -18.94 -15.14 -18.85
C ARG A 195 -19.70 -14.29 -17.82
N HIS A 196 -19.88 -14.80 -16.60
CA HIS A 196 -20.58 -14.10 -15.52
C HIS A 196 -19.69 -13.26 -14.61
N ILE A 197 -18.37 -13.21 -14.84
CA ILE A 197 -17.49 -12.26 -14.15
C ILE A 197 -17.81 -10.85 -14.64
N PRO A 198 -18.16 -9.90 -13.76
CA PRO A 198 -18.43 -8.53 -14.20
C PRO A 198 -17.20 -7.85 -14.78
N ASN A 199 -17.40 -7.19 -15.92
CA ASN A 199 -16.40 -6.33 -16.53
C ASN A 199 -16.14 -5.08 -15.67
N ASN A 200 -14.89 -4.63 -15.70
CA ASN A 200 -14.46 -3.44 -14.99
C ASN A 200 -14.17 -2.33 -15.99
N ASN A 201 -15.23 -1.70 -16.50
CA ASN A 201 -15.10 -0.62 -17.50
C ASN A 201 -14.88 0.76 -16.86
N THR A 202 -14.92 0.87 -15.53
CA THR A 202 -14.74 2.17 -14.88
C THR A 202 -13.24 2.48 -14.79
N PRO A 203 -12.75 3.56 -15.43
CA PRO A 203 -11.38 4.00 -15.22
C PRO A 203 -11.16 4.31 -13.74
N LYS A 204 -10.02 3.88 -13.22
CA LYS A 204 -9.68 4.09 -11.82
C LYS A 204 -9.43 5.59 -11.59
N LYS A 205 -10.40 6.29 -11.02
CA LYS A 205 -10.19 7.67 -10.55
C LYS A 205 -9.06 7.69 -9.52
N ILE A 206 -8.01 8.46 -9.82
CA ILE A 206 -6.87 8.69 -8.92
C ILE A 206 -7.17 9.97 -8.14
N PHE A 207 -7.02 9.90 -6.83
CA PHE A 207 -7.13 11.06 -5.96
C PHE A 207 -5.75 11.23 -5.30
N ALA A 208 -5.19 12.43 -5.37
CA ALA A 208 -4.06 12.83 -4.55
C ALA A 208 -4.56 13.34 -3.19
N ILE A 209 -3.71 13.33 -2.17
CA ILE A 209 -4.03 14.03 -0.92
C ILE A 209 -3.85 15.54 -1.16
N GLY A 210 -4.80 16.37 -0.74
CA GLY A 210 -4.69 17.83 -0.81
C GLY A 210 -3.84 18.41 0.32
N ASN A 211 -3.35 19.64 0.15
CA ASN A 211 -2.50 20.33 1.13
C ASN A 211 -3.22 20.53 2.47
N GLU A 212 -4.49 20.93 2.45
CA GLU A 212 -5.31 21.09 3.65
C GLU A 212 -5.36 19.81 4.50
N ASN A 213 -5.55 18.65 3.85
CA ASN A 213 -5.59 17.38 4.53
C ASN A 213 -4.22 16.97 5.08
N ILE A 214 -3.12 17.36 4.44
CA ILE A 214 -1.78 17.18 4.99
C ILE A 214 -1.60 18.02 6.25
N THR A 215 -1.97 19.31 6.20
CA THR A 215 -1.88 20.23 7.36
C THR A 215 -2.67 19.69 8.56
N LYS A 216 -3.93 19.29 8.34
CA LYS A 216 -4.78 18.67 9.35
C LYS A 216 -4.17 17.41 9.96
N LEU A 217 -3.45 16.59 9.19
CA LEU A 217 -2.75 15.42 9.73
C LEU A 217 -1.59 15.79 10.66
N TYR A 218 -0.82 16.83 10.32
CA TYR A 218 0.27 17.33 11.17
C TYR A 218 -0.27 17.99 12.44
N GLU A 219 -1.38 18.73 12.36
CA GLU A 219 -2.09 19.29 13.53
C GLU A 219 -2.60 18.20 14.45
N ALA A 220 -3.35 17.23 13.92
CA ALA A 220 -3.82 16.09 14.69
C ALA A 220 -2.67 15.30 15.33
N LEU A 221 -1.51 15.20 14.68
CA LEU A 221 -0.33 14.58 15.27
C LEU A 221 0.19 15.35 16.49
N ARG A 222 0.21 16.69 16.42
CA ARG A 222 0.63 17.55 17.53
C ARG A 222 -0.33 17.45 18.71
N GLU A 223 -1.62 17.41 18.45
CA GLU A 223 -2.67 17.40 19.48
C GLU A 223 -2.82 16.02 20.15
N THR A 224 -2.88 14.95 19.36
CA THR A 224 -3.21 13.61 19.89
C THR A 224 -2.03 12.89 20.54
N THR A 225 -0.80 13.19 20.14
CA THR A 225 0.37 12.42 20.57
C THR A 225 1.11 13.12 21.69
N VAL A 226 0.80 12.79 22.94
CA VAL A 226 1.43 13.39 24.14
C VAL A 226 2.93 13.10 24.22
N ASN A 227 3.33 11.85 23.97
CA ASN A 227 4.73 11.45 24.10
C ASN A 227 5.60 12.06 22.97
N ILE A 228 6.55 12.93 23.36
CA ILE A 228 7.40 13.67 22.41
C ILE A 228 8.25 12.75 21.50
N GLN A 229 8.72 11.61 22.02
CA GLN A 229 9.49 10.63 21.24
C GLN A 229 8.63 10.00 20.15
N VAL A 230 7.38 9.63 20.49
CA VAL A 230 6.41 9.09 19.52
C VAL A 230 6.05 10.16 18.50
N ARG A 231 5.79 11.40 18.96
CA ARG A 231 5.39 12.52 18.10
C ARG A 231 6.47 12.81 17.05
N LYS A 232 7.73 12.98 17.47
CA LYS A 232 8.85 13.29 16.56
C LYS A 232 9.15 12.16 15.59
N ARG A 233 9.06 10.91 16.05
CA ARG A 233 9.15 9.74 15.17
C ARG A 233 8.05 9.74 14.10
N ASN A 234 6.80 9.92 14.50
CA ASN A 234 5.65 9.92 13.61
C ASN A 234 5.68 11.10 12.63
N GLU A 235 6.18 12.27 13.07
CA GLU A 235 6.39 13.46 12.24
C GLU A 235 7.37 13.15 11.10
N CYS A 236 8.49 12.47 11.40
CA CYS A 236 9.45 12.04 10.38
C CYS A 236 8.85 11.03 9.39
N ILE A 237 7.95 10.14 9.84
CA ILE A 237 7.25 9.21 8.95
C ILE A 237 6.39 9.97 7.93
N LEU A 238 5.62 10.98 8.37
CA LEU A 238 4.81 11.81 7.48
C LEU A 238 5.68 12.60 6.49
N LYS A 239 6.74 13.24 6.98
CA LYS A 239 7.70 13.99 6.14
C LYS A 239 8.31 13.11 5.06
N LEU A 240 8.72 11.88 5.39
CA LEU A 240 9.28 10.95 4.39
C LEU A 240 8.26 10.49 3.36
N LEU A 241 7.02 10.23 3.77
CA LEU A 241 5.94 9.87 2.83
C LEU A 241 5.68 11.00 1.84
N GLU A 242 5.65 12.24 2.33
CA GLU A 242 5.42 13.44 1.54
C GLU A 242 6.59 13.76 0.60
N ALA A 243 7.81 13.79 1.13
CA ALA A 243 9.01 14.14 0.36
C ALA A 243 9.34 13.13 -0.76
N THR A 244 9.06 11.84 -0.53
CA THR A 244 9.58 10.77 -1.41
C THR A 244 8.51 10.02 -2.20
N GLY A 245 7.23 10.17 -1.84
CA GLY A 245 6.16 9.30 -2.32
C GLY A 245 6.44 7.81 -2.07
N GLY A 246 7.22 7.51 -1.04
CA GLY A 246 7.66 6.17 -0.66
C GLY A 246 6.50 5.23 -0.40
N ARG A 247 6.62 3.97 -0.81
CA ARG A 247 5.68 2.94 -0.33
C ARG A 247 5.89 2.78 1.18
N ARG A 248 4.83 2.45 1.92
CA ARG A 248 4.93 2.18 3.37
C ARG A 248 6.03 1.18 3.74
N VAL A 249 6.30 0.18 2.89
CA VAL A 249 7.38 -0.79 3.09
C VAL A 249 8.72 -0.09 2.91
N GLU A 250 8.89 0.66 1.82
CA GLU A 250 10.13 1.42 1.55
C GLU A 250 10.48 2.36 2.70
N VAL A 251 9.50 3.11 3.23
CA VAL A 251 9.72 4.04 4.35
C VAL A 251 10.02 3.30 5.67
N ALA A 252 9.38 2.15 5.91
CA ALA A 252 9.67 1.33 7.09
C ALA A 252 11.06 0.67 7.03
N GLU A 253 11.58 0.45 5.81
CA GLU A 253 12.87 -0.20 5.58
C GLU A 253 14.08 0.74 5.69
N LEU A 254 13.87 2.05 5.75
CA LEU A 254 14.94 3.04 5.87
C LEU A 254 15.80 2.85 7.13
N THR A 255 17.10 3.09 6.97
CA THR A 255 18.12 3.04 8.02
C THR A 255 18.61 4.43 8.39
N VAL A 256 19.38 4.52 9.47
CA VAL A 256 20.07 5.76 9.83
C VAL A 256 21.15 6.10 8.81
N ASP A 257 21.87 5.09 8.30
CA ASP A 257 22.91 5.25 7.29
C ASP A 257 22.35 5.85 5.99
N ASP A 258 21.12 5.47 5.61
CA ASP A 258 20.43 6.06 4.45
C ASP A 258 20.22 7.57 4.60
N ILE A 259 19.89 8.03 5.80
CA ILE A 259 19.67 9.46 6.07
C ILE A 259 21.00 10.21 6.15
N GLU A 260 22.01 9.62 6.78
CA GLU A 260 23.35 10.19 6.86
C GLU A 260 23.97 10.38 5.46
N LEU A 261 23.80 9.39 4.57
CA LEU A 261 24.21 9.50 3.16
C LEU A 261 23.38 10.54 2.39
N ALA A 262 22.08 10.62 2.66
CA ALA A 262 21.21 11.58 1.98
C ALA A 262 21.54 13.04 2.38
N LEU A 263 22.11 13.30 3.56
CA LEU A 263 22.54 14.64 3.97
C LEU A 263 23.65 15.21 3.08
N THR A 264 24.51 14.36 2.51
CA THR A 264 25.61 14.76 1.63
C THR A 264 25.23 14.68 0.16
N THR A 265 24.45 13.67 -0.22
CA THR A 265 24.12 13.40 -1.62
C THR A 265 22.82 14.04 -2.09
N GLU A 266 21.96 14.49 -1.17
CA GLU A 266 20.57 14.92 -1.44
C GLU A 266 19.74 13.86 -2.18
N ARG A 267 20.10 12.59 -2.01
CA ARG A 267 19.44 11.44 -2.65
C ARG A 267 19.16 10.38 -1.60
N LEU A 268 17.90 9.94 -1.53
CA LEU A 268 17.48 8.91 -0.61
C LEU A 268 17.24 7.58 -1.34
N MET A 269 17.92 6.53 -0.87
CA MET A 269 17.75 5.17 -1.38
C MET A 269 16.52 4.52 -0.77
N LEU A 270 15.57 4.10 -1.62
CA LEU A 270 14.35 3.41 -1.20
C LEU A 270 14.36 1.96 -1.67
N ARG A 271 14.21 1.03 -0.72
CA ARG A 271 14.30 -0.41 -0.96
C ARG A 271 12.94 -1.08 -0.83
N THR A 272 12.60 -1.99 -1.74
CA THR A 272 11.31 -2.71 -1.73
C THR A 272 11.50 -4.21 -1.90
N ALA A 273 10.99 -4.99 -0.94
CA ALA A 273 11.05 -6.46 -1.00
C ALA A 273 10.15 -7.10 -2.09
N LYS A 274 9.40 -6.31 -2.87
CA LYS A 274 8.34 -6.79 -3.77
C LYS A 274 8.73 -6.97 -5.25
N SER A 275 9.85 -6.42 -5.75
CA SER A 275 10.17 -6.38 -7.19
C SER A 275 11.63 -6.73 -7.46
N ASN A 276 11.95 -7.41 -8.56
CA ASN A 276 13.35 -7.76 -8.91
C ASN A 276 14.27 -6.51 -9.09
N ASN A 277 13.71 -5.31 -9.31
CA ASN A 277 14.43 -4.03 -9.15
C ASN A 277 14.13 -3.51 -7.73
N ASN A 278 14.95 -3.93 -6.79
CA ASN A 278 14.70 -3.79 -5.35
C ASN A 278 14.98 -2.37 -4.81
N GLU A 279 15.63 -1.50 -5.59
CA GLU A 279 16.11 -0.21 -5.10
C GLU A 279 15.82 0.89 -6.12
N ARG A 280 15.49 2.08 -5.61
CA ARG A 280 15.38 3.31 -6.39
C ARG A 280 15.90 4.47 -5.57
N GLU A 281 16.57 5.40 -6.22
CA GLU A 281 16.93 6.67 -5.62
C GLU A 281 15.87 7.73 -5.90
N VAL A 282 15.62 8.55 -4.89
CA VAL A 282 14.75 9.71 -5.00
C VAL A 282 15.55 10.95 -4.60
N PRO A 283 15.61 12.00 -5.45
CA PRO A 283 16.20 13.26 -5.03
C PRO A 283 15.31 13.89 -3.95
N VAL A 284 15.91 14.30 -2.84
CA VAL A 284 15.23 14.88 -1.69
C VAL A 284 16.03 16.09 -1.24
N ALA A 285 15.40 17.26 -1.29
CA ALA A 285 16.06 18.50 -0.88
C ALA A 285 16.48 18.43 0.60
N LYS A 286 17.63 19.03 0.92
CA LYS A 286 18.23 19.03 2.25
C LYS A 286 17.27 19.45 3.38
N GLN A 287 16.36 20.40 3.11
CA GLN A 287 15.33 20.88 4.03
C GLN A 287 14.39 19.77 4.56
N TRP A 288 14.19 18.69 3.78
CA TRP A 288 13.40 17.53 4.22
C TRP A 288 14.23 16.56 5.06
N ILE A 289 15.54 16.47 4.83
CA ILE A 289 16.45 15.50 5.44
C ILE A 289 16.92 16.00 6.81
N GLU A 290 17.26 17.28 6.92
CA GLU A 290 17.77 17.87 8.17
C GLU A 290 16.88 17.66 9.39
N PRO A 291 15.53 17.83 9.33
CA PRO A 291 14.66 17.51 10.45
C PRO A 291 14.73 16.03 10.87
N ILE A 292 14.91 15.12 9.91
CA ILE A 292 15.01 13.68 10.16
C ILE A 292 16.36 13.36 10.82
N ALA A 293 17.45 13.99 10.35
CA ALA A 293 18.76 13.91 10.97
C ALA A 293 18.75 14.44 12.41
N ARG A 294 18.07 15.57 12.66
CA ARG A 294 17.85 16.06 14.03
C ARG A 294 17.11 15.04 14.88
N TYR A 295 16.07 14.39 14.35
CA TYR A 295 15.37 13.33 15.06
C TYR A 295 16.29 12.15 15.43
N ILE A 296 17.17 11.72 14.51
CA ILE A 296 18.15 10.67 14.75
C ILE A 296 19.07 11.06 15.92
N ASN A 297 19.67 12.24 15.86
CA ASN A 297 20.73 12.67 16.78
C ASN A 297 20.22 13.07 18.17
N THR A 298 18.94 13.41 18.30
CA THR A 298 18.37 13.89 19.57
C THR A 298 17.42 12.84 20.17
N PHE A 299 16.26 12.64 19.56
CA PHE A 299 15.18 11.82 20.10
C PHE A 299 15.53 10.33 20.01
N ARG A 300 15.85 9.83 18.81
CA ARG A 300 16.15 8.41 18.59
C ARG A 300 17.38 7.98 19.39
N LYS A 301 18.49 8.72 19.31
CA LYS A 301 19.73 8.43 20.05
C LYS A 301 19.47 8.33 21.56
N LYS A 302 18.76 9.30 22.15
CA LYS A 302 18.38 9.26 23.57
C LYS A 302 17.59 7.99 23.89
N LYS A 303 16.63 7.61 23.05
CA LYS A 303 15.81 6.42 23.32
C LYS A 303 16.58 5.11 23.15
N VAL A 304 17.46 5.01 22.16
CA VAL A 304 18.33 3.83 21.97
C VAL A 304 19.23 3.65 23.19
N ASN A 305 19.88 4.72 23.66
CA ASN A 305 20.73 4.67 24.86
C ASN A 305 19.96 4.22 26.11
N GLU A 306 18.74 4.71 26.29
CA GLU A 306 17.84 4.28 27.37
C GLU A 306 17.52 2.78 27.28
N LEU A 307 17.21 2.28 26.08
CA LEU A 307 16.89 0.87 25.86
C LEU A 307 18.10 -0.06 26.08
N ILE A 308 19.30 0.38 25.70
CA ILE A 308 20.55 -0.34 25.97
C ILE A 308 20.81 -0.39 27.47
N LYS A 309 20.71 0.76 28.16
CA LYS A 309 20.90 0.84 29.62
C LYS A 309 19.93 -0.06 30.39
N ASN A 310 18.70 -0.20 29.89
CA ASN A 310 17.66 -1.05 30.49
C ASN A 310 17.72 -2.52 30.01
N GLY A 311 18.77 -2.93 29.29
CA GLY A 311 18.97 -4.30 28.84
C GLY A 311 17.93 -4.80 27.82
N LYS A 312 17.18 -3.90 27.17
CA LYS A 312 16.15 -4.27 26.17
C LYS A 312 16.75 -4.62 24.81
N ILE A 313 17.89 -4.02 24.48
CA ILE A 313 18.67 -4.27 23.27
C ILE A 313 20.16 -4.26 23.63
N SER A 314 20.97 -5.01 22.89
CA SER A 314 22.42 -5.08 23.10
C SER A 314 23.21 -4.00 22.36
N ALA A 315 22.69 -3.50 21.24
CA ALA A 315 23.33 -2.49 20.41
C ALA A 315 22.28 -1.68 19.61
N ASP A 316 22.71 -0.58 18.98
CA ASP A 316 21.85 0.21 18.10
C ASP A 316 21.45 -0.62 16.85
N PRO A 317 20.15 -0.88 16.62
CA PRO A 317 19.69 -1.65 15.47
C PRO A 317 19.83 -0.94 14.11
N ARG A 318 20.30 0.32 14.08
CA ARG A 318 20.48 1.21 12.90
C ARG A 318 19.24 1.41 12.02
N SER A 319 18.10 0.80 12.35
CA SER A 319 16.80 1.06 11.73
C SER A 319 16.36 2.49 12.04
N LEU A 320 15.90 3.26 11.05
CA LEU A 320 15.50 4.65 11.26
C LEU A 320 14.35 4.75 12.28
N PHE A 321 13.39 3.83 12.15
CA PHE A 321 12.20 3.78 12.97
C PHE A 321 12.18 2.54 13.86
N ILE A 322 12.20 2.78 15.18
CA ILE A 322 12.19 1.75 16.21
C ILE A 322 10.92 1.81 17.06
N ASN A 323 10.53 0.66 17.60
CA ASN A 323 9.54 0.55 18.65
C ASN A 323 10.18 1.01 19.97
N LEU A 324 9.52 1.96 20.62
CA LEU A 324 10.07 2.62 21.82
C LEU A 324 10.09 1.71 23.04
N ASN A 325 9.41 0.56 23.03
CA ASN A 325 9.34 -0.34 24.18
C ASN A 325 10.44 -1.41 24.18
N ASN A 326 10.84 -1.88 22.99
CA ASN A 326 11.75 -3.03 22.85
C ASN A 326 12.87 -2.79 21.83
N GLY A 327 12.94 -1.61 21.19
CA GLY A 327 13.96 -1.28 20.20
C GLY A 327 13.82 -2.00 18.86
N SER A 328 12.81 -2.87 18.68
CA SER A 328 12.63 -3.59 17.41
C SER A 328 12.28 -2.62 16.29
N LYS A 329 12.67 -2.95 15.05
CA LYS A 329 12.25 -2.19 13.86
C LYS A 329 10.72 -2.05 13.80
N LEU A 330 10.24 -0.87 13.38
CA LEU A 330 8.81 -0.65 13.16
C LEU A 330 8.32 -1.36 11.90
N TYR A 331 7.18 -2.04 12.03
CA TYR A 331 6.52 -2.72 10.92
C TYR A 331 5.82 -1.73 9.97
N GLU A 332 5.73 -2.08 8.68
CA GLU A 332 5.03 -1.28 7.67
C GLU A 332 3.53 -1.09 7.95
N THR A 333 2.95 -2.01 8.72
CA THR A 333 1.54 -1.94 9.16
C THR A 333 1.32 -0.79 10.15
N TYR A 334 2.33 -0.45 10.95
CA TYR A 334 2.28 0.69 11.87
C TYR A 334 2.10 2.01 11.09
N ILE A 335 2.81 2.20 9.98
CA ILE A 335 2.66 3.41 9.14
C ILE A 335 1.23 3.55 8.60
N SER A 336 0.62 2.43 8.19
CA SER A 336 -0.79 2.44 7.73
C SER A 336 -1.75 2.79 8.86
N LYS A 337 -1.50 2.26 10.05
CA LYS A 337 -2.28 2.55 11.25
C LYS A 337 -2.13 4.02 11.66
N LEU A 338 -0.90 4.54 11.72
CA LEU A 338 -0.61 5.94 12.02
C LEU A 338 -1.43 6.90 11.17
N VAL A 339 -1.37 6.78 9.84
CA VAL A 339 -2.11 7.69 8.95
C VAL A 339 -3.63 7.51 9.12
N SER A 340 -4.10 6.29 9.39
CA SER A 340 -5.53 6.05 9.65
C SER A 340 -6.02 6.65 10.97
N ASP A 341 -5.20 6.59 12.02
CA ASP A 341 -5.53 7.10 13.34
C ASP A 341 -5.51 8.65 13.30
N LEU A 342 -4.51 9.26 12.67
CA LEU A 342 -4.45 10.70 12.45
C LEU A 342 -5.61 11.22 11.59
N ARG A 343 -5.96 10.50 10.52
CA ARG A 343 -7.13 10.84 9.70
C ARG A 343 -8.41 10.90 10.53
N ARG A 344 -8.60 9.93 11.44
CA ARG A 344 -9.77 9.86 12.31
C ARG A 344 -9.77 11.01 13.31
N ALA A 345 -8.63 11.28 13.93
CA ALA A 345 -8.47 12.41 14.85
C ALA A 345 -8.75 13.76 14.18
N ALA A 346 -8.31 13.92 12.92
CA ALA A 346 -8.53 15.12 12.12
C ALA A 346 -9.94 15.22 11.49
N ASN A 347 -10.84 14.26 11.74
CA ASN A 347 -12.17 14.20 11.14
C ASN A 347 -12.19 14.30 9.59
N ILE A 348 -11.18 13.72 8.93
CA ILE A 348 -11.06 13.77 7.48
C ILE A 348 -11.93 12.68 6.85
N ASN A 349 -13.01 13.10 6.18
CA ASN A 349 -13.96 12.22 5.50
C ASN A 349 -13.39 11.63 4.21
N GLU A 350 -12.54 12.36 3.49
CA GLU A 350 -11.91 11.87 2.26
C GLU A 350 -10.96 10.70 2.53
N LYS A 351 -10.74 9.88 1.51
CA LYS A 351 -9.81 8.75 1.61
C LYS A 351 -8.38 9.24 1.80
N THR A 352 -7.90 9.22 3.03
CA THR A 352 -6.51 9.57 3.38
C THR A 352 -5.74 8.35 3.88
N CYS A 353 -4.66 7.98 3.19
CA CYS A 353 -3.76 6.89 3.56
C CYS A 353 -2.36 7.12 2.97
N ALA A 354 -1.36 6.36 3.42
CA ALA A 354 0.02 6.48 2.94
C ALA A 354 0.17 6.42 1.40
N HIS A 355 -0.71 5.70 0.70
CA HIS A 355 -0.67 5.63 -0.77
C HIS A 355 -1.09 6.94 -1.45
N MET A 356 -1.83 7.81 -0.76
CA MET A 356 -2.29 9.10 -1.27
C MET A 356 -1.16 10.13 -1.33
N PHE A 357 -0.23 10.10 -0.36
CA PHE A 357 1.02 10.87 -0.43
C PHE A 357 1.82 10.53 -1.67
N ARG A 358 1.88 9.23 -2.01
CA ARG A 358 2.51 8.78 -3.25
C ARG A 358 1.79 9.28 -4.49
N HIS A 359 0.45 9.29 -4.51
CA HIS A 359 -0.30 9.89 -5.62
C HIS A 359 0.05 11.37 -5.79
N ARG A 360 0.05 12.14 -4.70
CA ARG A 360 0.44 13.55 -4.69
C ARG A 360 1.87 13.75 -5.20
N PHE A 361 2.83 12.99 -4.70
CA PHE A 361 4.23 13.05 -5.15
C PHE A 361 4.33 12.84 -6.66
N ILE A 362 3.64 11.84 -7.21
CA ILE A 362 3.65 11.58 -8.66
C ILE A 362 3.01 12.74 -9.43
N THR A 363 1.86 13.24 -8.99
CA THR A 363 1.20 14.40 -9.60
C THR A 363 2.14 15.59 -9.67
N ILE A 364 2.80 15.95 -8.56
CA ILE A 364 3.77 17.06 -8.52
C ILE A 364 4.94 16.80 -9.46
N GLN A 365 5.53 15.59 -9.46
CA GLN A 365 6.66 15.28 -10.34
C GLN A 365 6.30 15.30 -11.84
N VAL A 366 5.05 14.99 -12.18
CA VAL A 366 4.52 15.15 -13.53
C VAL A 366 4.29 16.63 -13.82
N ALA A 367 3.60 17.37 -12.95
CA ALA A 367 3.34 18.81 -13.08
C ALA A 367 4.62 19.63 -13.27
N THR A 368 5.64 19.43 -12.44
CA THR A 368 6.94 20.12 -12.56
C THR A 368 7.60 19.89 -13.92
N ARG A 369 7.39 18.73 -14.55
CA ARG A 369 7.95 18.40 -15.87
C ARG A 369 7.05 18.81 -17.04
N LEU A 370 5.78 19.11 -16.74
CA LEU A 370 4.80 19.60 -17.70
C LEU A 370 4.69 21.13 -17.69
N LYS A 371 5.36 21.82 -16.75
CA LYS A 371 5.24 23.28 -16.55
C LYS A 371 5.49 24.10 -17.83
N ASP A 372 6.33 23.61 -18.73
CA ASP A 372 6.67 24.30 -19.98
C ASP A 372 5.69 24.00 -21.13
N PHE A 373 4.70 23.12 -20.92
CA PHE A 373 3.75 22.67 -21.94
C PHE A 373 2.34 23.16 -21.61
N ARG A 374 1.66 23.76 -22.60
CA ARG A 374 0.25 24.14 -22.47
C ARG A 374 -0.68 22.94 -22.64
N LYS A 375 -1.83 22.99 -21.96
CA LYS A 375 -2.87 21.96 -22.02
C LYS A 375 -3.39 21.81 -23.45
N GLY A 376 -3.09 20.70 -24.10
CA GLY A 376 -3.54 20.37 -25.46
C GLY A 376 -2.43 20.03 -26.45
N ASP A 377 -1.22 20.59 -26.26
CA ASP A 377 -0.11 20.46 -27.21
C ASP A 377 1.02 19.57 -26.71
N LEU A 378 0.70 18.40 -26.11
CA LEU A 378 1.74 17.42 -25.79
C LEU A 378 1.91 16.40 -26.92
N PRO A 379 3.05 16.42 -27.64
CA PRO A 379 3.42 15.29 -28.47
C PRO A 379 3.46 14.00 -27.65
N ILE A 380 2.94 12.91 -28.23
CA ILE A 380 2.86 11.60 -27.59
C ILE A 380 4.23 11.15 -27.06
N ASP A 381 5.30 11.46 -27.80
CA ASP A 381 6.67 11.10 -27.43
C ASP A 381 7.20 11.86 -26.21
N VAL A 382 6.84 13.13 -26.08
CA VAL A 382 7.19 13.96 -24.90
C VAL A 382 6.49 13.41 -23.66
N SER A 383 5.20 13.11 -23.78
CA SER A 383 4.42 12.48 -22.71
C SER A 383 5.05 11.15 -22.29
N ASN A 384 5.38 10.27 -23.24
CA ASN A 384 6.02 8.98 -22.96
C ASN A 384 7.38 9.13 -22.28
N SER A 385 8.19 10.12 -22.69
CA SER A 385 9.50 10.41 -22.08
C SER A 385 9.35 10.86 -20.62
N ILE A 386 8.42 11.79 -20.35
CA ILE A 386 8.12 12.29 -19.01
C ILE A 386 7.62 11.14 -18.12
N LEU A 387 6.64 10.37 -18.60
CA LEU A 387 6.09 9.23 -17.86
C LEU A 387 7.15 8.16 -17.59
N THR A 388 8.11 7.96 -18.51
CA THR A 388 9.23 7.03 -18.31
C THR A 388 10.17 7.50 -17.21
N LYS A 389 10.55 8.79 -17.20
CA LYS A 389 11.36 9.39 -16.14
C LYS A 389 10.65 9.30 -14.77
N VAL A 390 9.37 9.67 -14.72
CA VAL A 390 8.56 9.58 -13.48
C VAL A 390 8.35 8.12 -13.06
N ALA A 391 8.23 7.17 -13.99
CA ALA A 391 8.16 5.74 -13.67
C ALA A 391 9.46 5.19 -13.09
N SER A 392 10.61 5.74 -13.51
CA SER A 392 11.91 5.48 -12.88
C SER A 392 11.91 5.98 -11.44
N LEU A 393 11.65 7.28 -11.25
CA LEU A 393 11.64 7.93 -9.95
C LEU A 393 10.66 7.31 -8.99
N SER A 394 9.43 7.02 -9.41
CA SER A 394 8.41 6.44 -8.53
C SER A 394 8.56 4.92 -8.38
N GLY A 395 9.27 4.22 -9.26
CA GLY A 395 9.37 2.76 -9.25
C GLY A 395 8.11 2.05 -9.76
N HIS A 396 7.48 2.57 -10.82
CA HIS A 396 6.41 1.89 -11.57
C HIS A 396 7.01 1.02 -12.66
N SER A 397 6.55 -0.22 -12.82
CA SER A 397 7.02 -1.11 -13.88
C SER A 397 6.47 -0.79 -15.26
N ASN A 398 5.28 -0.17 -15.31
CA ASN A 398 4.60 0.23 -16.54
C ASN A 398 4.38 1.76 -16.53
N PRO A 399 5.07 2.53 -17.40
CA PRO A 399 4.88 3.98 -17.52
C PRO A 399 3.43 4.37 -17.83
N GLU A 400 2.71 3.57 -18.62
CA GLU A 400 1.33 3.87 -19.03
C GLU A 400 0.36 3.97 -17.84
N SER A 401 0.68 3.29 -16.74
CA SER A 401 -0.11 3.40 -15.50
C SER A 401 -0.09 4.80 -14.87
N LEU A 402 0.82 5.67 -15.32
CA LEU A 402 0.97 7.05 -14.88
C LEU A 402 0.23 8.06 -15.77
N ARG A 403 -0.34 7.62 -16.90
CA ARG A 403 -1.08 8.52 -17.80
C ARG A 403 -2.22 9.29 -17.11
N PRO A 404 -3.02 8.69 -16.20
CA PRO A 404 -4.09 9.43 -15.51
C PRO A 404 -3.61 10.56 -14.59
N TYR A 405 -2.29 10.68 -14.34
CA TYR A 405 -1.74 11.80 -13.56
C TYR A 405 -1.47 13.03 -14.40
N ILE A 406 -1.48 12.93 -15.73
CA ILE A 406 -1.31 14.08 -16.62
C ILE A 406 -2.49 15.05 -16.42
N ASP A 407 -3.72 14.54 -16.42
CA ASP A 407 -4.91 15.37 -16.21
C ASP A 407 -4.89 16.04 -14.82
N LEU A 408 -4.45 15.30 -13.79
CA LEU A 408 -4.28 15.84 -12.43
C LEU A 408 -3.18 16.89 -12.36
N ALA A 409 -2.07 16.67 -13.09
CA ALA A 409 -0.95 17.59 -13.14
C ALA A 409 -1.33 18.88 -13.86
N PHE A 410 -2.13 18.81 -14.92
CA PHE A 410 -2.68 20.02 -15.55
C PHE A 410 -3.67 20.74 -14.64
N ALA A 411 -4.53 20.04 -13.92
CA ALA A 411 -5.40 20.69 -12.94
C ALA A 411 -4.60 21.37 -11.81
N GLU A 412 -3.50 20.77 -11.38
CA GLU A 412 -2.56 21.35 -10.41
C GLU A 412 -1.81 22.55 -11.01
N LEU A 413 -1.35 22.45 -12.27
CA LEU A 413 -0.69 23.54 -12.99
C LEU A 413 -1.65 24.69 -13.26
N ASP A 414 -2.89 24.45 -13.67
CA ASP A 414 -3.90 25.51 -13.88
C ASP A 414 -4.17 26.26 -12.55
N ALA A 415 -4.12 25.55 -11.42
CA ALA A 415 -4.16 26.18 -10.09
C ALA A 415 -2.89 26.98 -9.75
N TRP A 416 -1.74 26.63 -10.34
CA TRP A 416 -0.49 27.39 -10.23
C TRP A 416 -0.39 28.51 -11.28
N ASP A 417 -0.97 28.37 -12.48
CA ASP A 417 -0.76 29.19 -13.68
C ASP A 417 -1.77 30.34 -13.80
N THR A 418 -2.46 30.67 -12.70
CA THR A 418 -2.85 32.06 -12.51
C THR A 418 -1.54 32.83 -12.40
N ALA A 419 -0.99 33.27 -13.54
CA ALA A 419 0.31 33.91 -13.65
C ALA A 419 0.48 35.07 -12.65
N ASP A 420 -0.63 35.71 -12.30
CA ASP A 420 -0.74 36.71 -11.23
C ASP A 420 -0.41 36.14 -9.84
N LYS A 421 -0.93 34.95 -9.48
CA LYS A 421 -0.63 34.28 -8.20
C LYS A 421 0.82 33.83 -8.10
N VAL A 422 1.44 33.37 -9.18
CA VAL A 422 2.87 32.96 -9.16
C VAL A 422 3.80 34.17 -9.07
N LEU A 423 3.49 35.25 -9.79
CA LEU A 423 4.24 36.51 -9.68
C LEU A 423 4.08 37.12 -8.28
N GLU A 424 2.86 37.09 -7.75
CA GLU A 424 2.53 37.54 -6.40
C GLU A 424 3.23 36.68 -5.33
N MET A 425 3.19 35.35 -5.43
CA MET A 425 3.90 34.45 -4.52
C MET A 425 5.40 34.66 -4.57
N ARG A 426 5.99 34.85 -5.76
CA ARG A 426 7.43 35.09 -5.89
C ARG A 426 7.85 36.43 -5.28
N SER A 427 7.09 37.48 -5.54
CA SER A 427 7.27 38.80 -4.92
C SER A 427 7.17 38.73 -3.39
N LYS A 428 6.16 38.03 -2.88
CA LYS A 428 5.96 37.81 -1.44
C LYS A 428 7.05 36.94 -0.81
N LEU A 429 7.55 35.91 -1.52
CA LEU A 429 8.68 35.09 -1.08
C LEU A 429 9.97 35.89 -0.99
N GLU A 430 10.24 36.74 -1.98
CA GLU A 430 11.38 37.66 -1.96
C GLU A 430 11.25 38.68 -0.82
N GLY A 431 10.04 39.20 -0.58
CA GLY A 431 9.73 40.06 0.57
C GLY A 431 9.98 39.37 1.92
N ALA A 432 9.39 38.18 2.12
CA ALA A 432 9.56 37.40 3.34
C ALA A 432 11.02 36.96 3.56
N TYR A 433 11.74 36.62 2.48
CA TYR A 433 13.16 36.32 2.57
C TYR A 433 13.98 37.53 3.03
N ARG A 434 13.69 38.73 2.50
CA ARG A 434 14.34 39.98 2.95
C ARG A 434 14.03 40.27 4.41
N GLU A 435 12.78 40.13 4.84
CA GLU A 435 12.42 40.32 6.25
C GLU A 435 13.10 39.31 7.17
N ILE A 436 13.21 38.04 6.78
CA ILE A 436 13.95 37.03 7.54
C ILE A 436 15.43 37.42 7.68
N GLN A 437 16.06 38.00 6.65
CA GLN A 437 17.44 38.49 6.76
C GLN A 437 17.55 39.69 7.71
N ILE A 438 16.58 40.61 7.69
CA ILE A 438 16.52 41.74 8.63
C ILE A 438 16.38 41.23 10.06
N ILE A 439 15.42 40.33 10.30
CA ILE A 439 15.20 39.70 11.62
C ILE A 439 16.46 38.98 12.10
N LYS A 440 17.17 38.28 11.20
CA LYS A 440 18.44 37.62 11.53
C LYS A 440 19.52 38.63 11.94
N GLY A 441 19.65 39.75 11.22
CA GLY A 441 20.55 40.84 11.60
C GLY A 441 20.19 41.52 12.92
N GLU A 442 18.90 41.72 13.19
CA GLU A 442 18.40 42.24 14.47
C GLU A 442 18.68 41.30 15.65
N LEU A 443 18.70 39.98 15.38
CA LEU A 443 19.04 38.95 16.37
C LEU A 443 20.54 38.90 16.69
N GLU A 444 21.40 39.11 15.69
CA GLU A 444 22.86 39.18 15.88
C GLU A 444 23.28 40.42 16.71
N ILE A 445 22.41 41.44 16.78
CA ILE A 445 22.60 42.66 17.58
C ILE A 445 21.85 42.57 18.94
N ASP A 446 21.30 41.39 19.28
CA ASP A 446 20.57 41.09 20.54
C ASP A 446 19.37 42.03 20.85
N LYS A 447 18.77 42.61 19.80
CA LYS A 447 17.67 43.60 19.92
C LYS A 447 16.27 42.99 20.03
N LEU A 448 16.10 41.70 19.77
CA LEU A 448 14.78 41.05 19.76
C LEU A 448 14.63 39.94 20.81
N SER A 449 13.51 39.99 21.54
CA SER A 449 13.11 38.87 22.41
C SER A 449 12.58 37.68 21.60
N LYS A 450 12.71 36.46 22.14
CA LYS A 450 12.25 35.21 21.49
C LYS A 450 10.75 35.24 21.14
N GLN A 451 9.91 35.88 21.94
CA GLN A 451 8.46 35.98 21.70
C GLN A 451 8.14 36.90 20.51
N GLN A 452 8.83 38.03 20.39
CA GLN A 452 8.69 38.94 19.24
C GLN A 452 9.16 38.29 17.94
N LEU A 453 10.17 37.42 18.02
CA LEU A 453 10.65 36.64 16.88
C LEU A 453 9.59 35.69 16.33
N PHE A 454 8.96 34.90 17.22
CA PHE A 454 7.90 33.98 16.83
C PHE A 454 6.73 34.71 16.21
N TYR A 455 6.34 35.85 16.78
CA TYR A 455 5.26 36.68 16.22
C TYR A 455 5.57 37.20 14.81
N LYS A 456 6.78 37.74 14.59
CA LYS A 456 7.20 38.21 13.25
C LYS A 456 7.26 37.06 12.24
N ILE A 457 7.80 35.91 12.63
CA ILE A 457 7.87 34.72 11.75
C ILE A 457 6.48 34.17 11.43
N ASP A 458 5.58 34.10 12.42
CA ASP A 458 4.21 33.63 12.22
C ASP A 458 3.42 34.59 11.33
N SER A 459 3.62 35.90 11.47
CA SER A 459 3.04 36.93 10.58
C SER A 459 3.49 36.76 9.14
N LEU A 460 4.80 36.59 8.91
CA LEU A 460 5.37 36.36 7.59
C LEU A 460 4.89 35.05 6.96
N LEU A 461 4.79 33.98 7.76
CA LEU A 461 4.26 32.70 7.29
C LEU A 461 2.76 32.79 6.98
N ALA A 462 2.00 33.56 7.75
CA ALA A 462 0.58 33.81 7.49
C ALA A 462 0.36 34.61 6.19
N GLU A 463 1.21 35.61 5.91
CA GLU A 463 1.18 36.34 4.63
C GLU A 463 1.56 35.46 3.43
N LEU A 464 2.53 34.57 3.60
CA LEU A 464 2.91 33.60 2.56
C LEU A 464 1.83 32.55 2.32
N LEU A 465 1.11 32.12 3.35
CA LEU A 465 0.06 31.11 3.27
C LEU A 465 -1.28 31.67 2.75
N SER A 466 -1.64 32.91 3.10
CA SER A 466 -2.89 33.55 2.64
C SER A 466 -2.89 33.80 1.12
N ALA A 467 -1.73 33.85 0.48
CA ALA A 467 -1.58 33.97 -0.98
C ALA A 467 -1.81 32.65 -1.76
N THR A 468 -1.99 31.51 -1.06
CA THR A 468 -2.14 30.18 -1.69
C THR A 468 -3.57 29.70 -1.90
N VAL A 469 -4.59 30.51 -1.53
CA VAL A 469 -6.01 30.22 -1.75
C VAL A 469 -6.50 30.81 -3.07
#